data_AF-A0A3D4B986-F1
#
_entry.id   AF-A0A3D4B986-F1
#
_cell.length_a   1.000
_cell.length_b   1.000
_cell.length_c   1.000
_cell.angle_alpha   90.00
_cell.angle_beta   90.00
_cell.angle_gamma   90.00
#
_symmetry.space_group_name_H-M   'P 1'
#
loop_
_entity.id
_entity.type
_entity.pdbx_description
1 polymer ?
#
loop_
_entity_poly.entity_id
_entity_poly.type
_entity_poly.pdbx_seq_one_letter_code
_entity_poly.pdbx_strand_id
1 'polypeptide(L)'
;MGNRDMLRLASRTLQDGHALALFPEGLSHAAPVVRDLKSGTSRIALRTEAEAEGRLGIRIIPVGLMYTDPGLFRSDVDIHFGEAIEVKSFLSAYREKRSAAEQALTEQMHERLVSLTRHITDPDLEEVIRDLTAIYTDRIAEDLPESAEFTNRLRAEQELIKAVHHFSATDPDLVQTFAARLRAHLRKLRRLRLDPPTVSPKNPSFYAIHLLLAVLCAPLALYGFLHNALPYYLPR
;
A
#
# COMPACT_ATOMS: atom_id res chain seq x y z
N MET A 1 15.08 -30.12 10.24
CA MET A 1 15.04 -30.32 8.77
C MET A 1 16.05 -29.38 8.14
N GLY A 2 17.01 -29.87 7.35
CA GLY A 2 18.05 -29.02 6.77
C GLY A 2 17.55 -28.19 5.59
N ASN A 3 18.25 -27.12 5.21
CA ASN A 3 17.89 -26.27 4.06
C ASN A 3 17.76 -27.10 2.75
N ARG A 4 18.66 -28.07 2.54
CA ARG A 4 18.61 -28.97 1.38
C ARG A 4 17.34 -29.85 1.36
N ASP A 5 16.83 -30.23 2.53
CA ASP A 5 15.61 -31.03 2.63
C ASP A 5 14.39 -30.20 2.25
N MET A 6 14.31 -28.94 2.71
CA MET A 6 13.23 -28.02 2.32
C MET A 6 13.22 -27.76 0.81
N LEU A 7 14.38 -27.53 0.19
CA LEU A 7 14.45 -27.34 -1.25
C LEU A 7 13.98 -28.58 -2.03
N ARG A 8 14.30 -29.78 -1.55
CA ARG A 8 13.82 -31.03 -2.16
C ARG A 8 12.32 -31.22 -1.98
N LEU A 9 11.80 -30.93 -0.80
CA LEU A 9 10.37 -30.97 -0.53
C LEU A 9 9.61 -30.02 -1.46
N ALA A 10 10.07 -28.77 -1.57
CA ALA A 10 9.47 -27.77 -2.46
C ALA A 10 9.44 -28.23 -3.92
N SER A 11 10.56 -28.77 -4.44
CA SER A 11 10.61 -29.32 -5.80
C SER A 11 9.60 -30.46 -6.00
N ARG A 12 9.49 -31.39 -5.05
CA ARG A 12 8.51 -32.50 -5.12
C ARG A 12 7.08 -31.98 -5.12
N THR A 13 6.76 -31.04 -4.24
CA THR A 13 5.43 -30.43 -4.17
C THR A 13 5.01 -29.82 -5.51
N LEU A 14 5.92 -29.13 -6.20
CA LEU A 14 5.65 -28.59 -7.54
C LEU A 14 5.51 -29.69 -8.61
N GLN A 15 6.32 -30.76 -8.54
CA GLN A 15 6.21 -31.91 -9.44
C GLN A 15 4.88 -32.66 -9.29
N ASP A 16 4.34 -32.71 -8.08
CA ASP A 16 3.04 -33.31 -7.76
C ASP A 16 1.85 -32.42 -8.19
N GLY A 17 2.12 -31.25 -8.78
CA GLY A 17 1.09 -30.31 -9.26
C GLY A 17 0.48 -29.44 -8.17
N HIS A 18 1.12 -29.34 -7.00
CA HIS A 18 0.68 -28.49 -5.90
C HIS A 18 1.33 -27.09 -5.96
N ALA A 19 0.71 -26.12 -5.27
CA ALA A 19 1.21 -24.76 -5.17
C ALA A 19 2.11 -24.55 -3.94
N LEU A 20 2.99 -23.56 -4.01
CA LEU A 20 3.85 -23.11 -2.91
C LEU A 20 3.68 -21.62 -2.67
N ALA A 21 3.61 -21.22 -1.39
CA ALA A 21 3.71 -19.84 -0.97
C ALA A 21 5.10 -19.60 -0.37
N LEU A 22 5.82 -18.59 -0.86
CA LEU A 22 7.19 -18.27 -0.46
C LEU A 22 7.31 -16.78 -0.16
N PHE A 23 8.04 -16.43 0.91
CA PHE A 23 8.34 -15.05 1.31
C PHE A 23 9.85 -14.79 1.09
N PRO A 24 10.24 -14.32 -0.11
CA PRO A 24 11.65 -14.31 -0.53
C PRO A 24 12.55 -13.33 0.23
N GLU A 25 12.01 -12.30 0.91
CA GLU A 25 12.78 -11.36 1.74
C GLU A 25 13.33 -12.04 3.01
N GLY A 26 12.60 -13.02 3.54
CA GLY A 26 12.99 -13.79 4.72
C GLY A 26 13.07 -12.99 6.03
N LEU A 27 12.47 -11.81 6.07
CA LEU A 27 12.29 -10.95 7.24
C LEU A 27 10.91 -10.29 7.16
N SER A 28 10.30 -9.96 8.29
CA SER A 28 9.10 -9.13 8.35
C SER A 28 9.49 -7.75 8.88
N HIS A 29 9.12 -6.69 8.18
CA HIS A 29 9.33 -5.32 8.63
C HIS A 29 8.16 -4.42 8.24
N ALA A 30 8.02 -3.30 8.95
CA ALA A 30 6.96 -2.32 8.71
C ALA A 30 7.33 -1.26 7.66
N ALA A 31 8.59 -1.18 7.24
CA ALA A 31 9.05 -0.19 6.28
C ALA A 31 8.38 -0.42 4.90
N PRO A 32 7.90 0.64 4.22
CA PRO A 32 7.28 0.57 2.91
C PRO A 32 8.35 0.46 1.80
N VAL A 33 9.13 -0.60 1.83
CA VAL A 33 10.20 -0.87 0.86
C VAL A 33 10.27 -2.37 0.60
N VAL A 34 10.38 -2.75 -0.66
CA VAL A 34 10.66 -4.15 -1.03
C VAL A 34 12.16 -4.35 -0.88
N ARG A 35 12.58 -5.31 -0.05
CA ARG A 35 14.01 -5.60 0.17
C ARG A 35 14.56 -6.53 -0.90
N ASP A 36 15.87 -6.70 -0.86
CA ASP A 36 16.57 -7.69 -1.67
C ASP A 36 15.99 -9.09 -1.44
N LEU A 37 15.66 -9.75 -2.55
CA LEU A 37 15.08 -11.07 -2.52
C LEU A 37 16.17 -12.14 -2.43
N LYS A 38 15.96 -13.14 -1.57
CA LYS A 38 16.80 -14.34 -1.56
C LYS A 38 16.52 -15.18 -2.81
N SER A 39 17.58 -15.69 -3.44
CA SER A 39 17.50 -16.51 -4.67
C SER A 39 16.86 -17.90 -4.51
N GLY A 40 16.37 -18.25 -3.31
CA GLY A 40 15.80 -19.56 -3.01
C GLY A 40 14.62 -19.92 -3.91
N THR A 41 13.70 -18.98 -4.13
CA THR A 41 12.53 -19.17 -5.01
C THR A 41 12.96 -19.48 -6.44
N SER A 42 13.86 -18.68 -7.02
CA SER A 42 14.39 -18.87 -8.37
C SER A 42 15.10 -20.21 -8.52
N ARG A 43 15.88 -20.62 -7.51
CA ARG A 43 16.57 -21.91 -7.47
C ARG A 43 15.62 -23.10 -7.48
N ILE A 44 14.55 -23.04 -6.69
CA ILE A 44 13.54 -24.09 -6.63
C ILE A 44 12.83 -24.17 -7.98
N ALA A 45 12.31 -23.05 -8.47
CA ALA A 45 11.51 -22.98 -9.68
C ALA A 45 12.31 -23.45 -10.91
N LEU A 46 13.48 -22.86 -11.17
CA LEU A 46 14.29 -23.19 -12.34
C LEU A 46 14.83 -24.61 -12.30
N ARG A 47 15.29 -25.10 -11.14
CA ARG A 47 15.75 -26.48 -11.02
C ARG A 47 14.63 -27.46 -11.32
N THR A 48 13.45 -27.25 -10.72
CA THR A 48 12.32 -28.17 -10.86
C THR A 48 11.79 -28.18 -12.29
N GLU A 49 11.67 -27.00 -12.91
CA GLU A 49 11.25 -26.88 -14.30
C GLU A 49 12.28 -27.49 -15.27
N ALA A 50 13.58 -27.29 -15.02
CA ALA A 50 14.65 -27.85 -15.84
C ALA A 50 14.73 -29.39 -15.75
N GLU A 51 14.57 -29.97 -14.55
CA GLU A 51 14.52 -31.43 -14.34
C GLU A 51 13.35 -32.08 -15.09
N ALA A 52 12.24 -31.35 -15.27
CA ALA A 52 11.09 -31.79 -16.05
C ALA A 52 11.15 -31.41 -17.54
N GLU A 53 12.27 -30.84 -18.00
CA GLU A 53 12.46 -30.38 -19.39
C GLU A 53 11.45 -29.33 -19.85
N GLY A 54 10.95 -28.49 -18.93
CA GLY A 54 10.00 -27.42 -19.26
C GLY A 54 8.56 -27.90 -19.49
N ARG A 55 8.23 -29.10 -19.00
CA ARG A 55 6.90 -29.72 -19.13
C ARG A 55 5.95 -29.40 -17.98
N LEU A 56 6.46 -28.96 -16.83
CA LEU A 56 5.62 -28.63 -15.67
C LEU A 56 4.90 -27.29 -15.85
N GLY A 57 5.50 -26.35 -16.59
CA GLY A 57 4.89 -25.05 -16.84
C GLY A 57 4.76 -24.22 -15.57
N ILE A 58 5.76 -24.28 -14.68
CA ILE A 58 5.75 -23.54 -13.41
C ILE A 58 5.59 -22.04 -13.69
N ARG A 59 4.66 -21.43 -12.97
CA ARG A 59 4.38 -20.00 -12.98
C ARG A 59 4.58 -19.44 -11.58
N ILE A 60 5.21 -18.27 -11.51
CA ILE A 60 5.36 -17.51 -10.26
C ILE A 60 4.40 -16.34 -10.34
N ILE A 61 3.49 -16.22 -9.36
CA ILE A 61 2.57 -15.10 -9.26
C ILE A 61 3.07 -14.18 -8.14
N PRO A 62 3.60 -12.99 -8.44
CA PRO A 62 3.98 -12.02 -7.44
C PRO A 62 2.74 -11.51 -6.70
N VAL A 63 2.82 -11.40 -5.37
CA VAL A 63 1.70 -10.91 -4.54
C VAL A 63 2.22 -9.78 -3.66
N GLY A 64 1.74 -8.56 -3.90
CA GLY A 64 2.01 -7.40 -3.08
C GLY A 64 1.04 -7.34 -1.89
N LEU A 65 1.57 -7.20 -0.68
CA LEU A 65 0.80 -7.08 0.55
C LEU A 65 1.06 -5.71 1.18
N MET A 66 0.01 -4.91 1.33
CA MET A 66 0.08 -3.57 1.91
C MET A 66 -0.85 -3.46 3.12
N TYR A 67 -0.28 -3.40 4.31
CA TYR A 67 -1.05 -3.20 5.54
C TYR A 67 -1.33 -1.71 5.75
N THR A 68 -2.56 -1.39 6.13
CA THR A 68 -2.96 -0.02 6.48
C THR A 68 -2.22 0.47 7.72
N ASP A 69 -2.08 -0.39 8.72
CA ASP A 69 -1.25 -0.16 9.91
C ASP A 69 -0.62 -1.49 10.38
N PRO A 70 0.69 -1.71 10.17
CA PRO A 70 1.36 -2.94 10.59
C PRO A 70 1.42 -3.17 12.11
N GLY A 71 1.25 -2.10 12.91
CA GLY A 71 1.32 -2.15 14.38
C GLY A 71 -0.02 -2.41 15.05
N LEU A 72 -1.13 -2.26 14.33
CA LEU A 72 -2.47 -2.51 14.85
C LEU A 72 -2.97 -3.92 14.51
N PHE A 73 -3.48 -4.59 15.53
CA PHE A 73 -4.12 -5.89 15.34
C PHE A 73 -5.42 -5.73 14.54
N ARG A 74 -5.62 -6.62 13.55
CA ARG A 74 -6.77 -6.59 12.62
C ARG A 74 -6.86 -5.30 11.80
N SER A 75 -5.72 -4.71 11.43
CA SER A 75 -5.69 -3.70 10.39
C SER A 75 -6.06 -4.29 9.04
N ASP A 76 -6.63 -3.46 8.19
CA ASP A 76 -6.97 -3.83 6.82
C ASP A 76 -5.70 -4.04 5.99
N VAL A 77 -5.74 -5.02 5.08
CA VAL A 77 -4.65 -5.35 4.17
C VAL A 77 -5.14 -5.30 2.73
N ASP A 78 -4.44 -4.53 1.91
CA ASP A 78 -4.62 -4.51 0.47
C ASP A 78 -3.72 -5.57 -0.17
N ILE A 79 -4.31 -6.44 -0.99
CA ILE A 79 -3.63 -7.55 -1.66
C ILE A 79 -3.70 -7.32 -3.17
N HIS A 80 -2.54 -7.24 -3.83
CA HIS A 80 -2.44 -7.04 -5.26
C HIS A 80 -1.72 -8.23 -5.91
N PHE A 81 -2.36 -8.85 -6.90
CA PHE A 81 -1.80 -9.98 -7.65
C PHE A 81 -1.19 -9.46 -8.95
N GLY A 82 0.08 -9.78 -9.17
CA GLY A 82 0.78 -9.45 -10.42
C GLY A 82 0.56 -10.47 -11.51
N GLU A 83 0.98 -10.09 -12.71
CA GLU A 83 1.06 -11.00 -13.85
C GLU A 83 2.00 -12.18 -13.54
N ALA A 84 1.61 -13.37 -14.00
CA ALA A 84 2.39 -14.58 -13.82
C ALA A 84 3.70 -14.52 -14.61
N ILE A 85 4.82 -14.81 -13.93
CA ILE A 85 6.12 -15.01 -14.55
C ILE A 85 6.24 -16.48 -14.97
N GLU A 86 6.37 -16.74 -16.26
CA GLU A 86 6.60 -18.07 -16.79
C GLU A 86 8.07 -18.48 -16.62
N VAL A 87 8.33 -19.43 -15.72
CA VAL A 87 9.69 -19.92 -15.41
C VAL A 87 10.36 -20.53 -16.64
N LYS A 88 9.55 -21.10 -17.54
CA LYS A 88 9.99 -21.71 -18.80
C LYS A 88 10.81 -20.76 -19.67
N SER A 89 10.47 -19.46 -19.67
CA SER A 89 11.18 -18.44 -20.46
C SER A 89 12.65 -18.27 -20.08
N PHE A 90 13.03 -18.68 -18.86
CA PHE A 90 14.39 -18.57 -18.32
C PHE A 90 15.23 -19.85 -18.50
N LEU A 91 14.66 -20.95 -19.03
CA LEU A 91 15.34 -22.25 -19.08
C LEU A 91 16.54 -22.27 -20.04
N SER A 92 16.47 -21.55 -21.16
CA SER A 92 17.60 -21.43 -22.10
C SER A 92 18.81 -20.82 -21.40
N ALA A 93 18.63 -19.65 -20.79
CA ALA A 93 19.65 -18.96 -20.01
C ALA A 93 20.14 -19.81 -18.82
N TYR A 94 19.25 -20.58 -18.19
CA TYR A 94 19.62 -21.44 -17.07
C TYR A 94 20.54 -22.60 -17.48
N ARG A 95 20.33 -23.17 -18.68
CA ARG A 95 21.20 -24.22 -19.25
C ARG A 95 22.59 -23.70 -19.61
N GLU A 96 22.67 -22.46 -20.09
CA GLU A 96 23.94 -21.81 -20.41
C GLU A 96 24.71 -21.38 -19.14
N LYS A 97 24.04 -20.64 -18.26
CA LYS A 97 24.62 -20.10 -17.03
C LYS A 97 23.59 -19.99 -15.91
N ARG A 98 23.51 -21.07 -15.13
CA ARG A 98 22.62 -21.22 -13.97
C ARG A 98 22.51 -19.97 -13.08
N SER A 99 23.64 -19.41 -12.64
CA SER A 99 23.62 -18.28 -11.70
C SER A 99 23.02 -17.00 -12.31
N ALA A 100 23.26 -16.76 -13.60
CA ALA A 100 22.73 -15.58 -14.29
C ALA A 100 21.21 -15.68 -14.47
N ALA A 101 20.69 -16.85 -14.82
CA ALA A 101 19.24 -17.07 -14.92
C ALA A 101 18.55 -16.99 -13.56
N GLU A 102 19.16 -17.56 -12.50
CA GLU A 102 18.65 -17.41 -11.13
C GLU A 102 18.59 -15.94 -10.71
N GLN A 103 19.61 -15.15 -11.03
CA GLN A 103 19.64 -13.71 -10.73
C GLN A 103 18.58 -12.96 -11.54
N ALA A 104 18.48 -13.21 -12.85
CA ALA A 104 17.50 -12.55 -13.73
C ALA A 104 16.05 -12.81 -13.30
N LEU A 105 15.73 -14.06 -12.93
CA LEU A 105 14.39 -14.38 -12.41
C LEU A 105 14.16 -13.72 -11.04
N THR A 106 15.18 -13.63 -10.20
CA THR A 106 15.09 -12.93 -8.90
C THR A 106 14.83 -11.45 -9.09
N GLU A 107 15.53 -10.81 -10.02
CA GLU A 107 15.35 -9.40 -10.37
C GLU A 107 13.95 -9.14 -10.91
N GLN A 108 13.47 -9.97 -11.84
CA GLN A 108 12.13 -9.82 -12.39
C GLN A 108 11.05 -9.98 -11.30
N MET A 109 11.22 -10.90 -10.35
CA MET A 109 10.32 -10.99 -9.19
C MET A 109 10.37 -9.73 -8.33
N HIS A 110 11.56 -9.16 -8.11
CA HIS A 110 11.73 -7.94 -7.34
C HIS A 110 11.03 -6.75 -8.01
N GLU A 111 11.27 -6.52 -9.30
CA GLU A 111 10.60 -5.47 -10.09
C GLU A 111 9.08 -5.58 -10.04
N ARG A 112 8.54 -6.81 -10.17
CA ARG A 112 7.10 -7.05 -10.08
C ARG A 112 6.57 -6.81 -8.67
N LEU A 113 7.29 -7.18 -7.61
CA LEU A 113 6.85 -6.88 -6.24
C LEU A 113 6.87 -5.37 -5.94
N VAL A 114 7.89 -4.66 -6.44
CA VAL A 114 7.98 -3.19 -6.35
C VAL A 114 6.78 -2.53 -7.03
N SER A 115 6.38 -2.99 -8.22
CA SER A 115 5.23 -2.41 -8.92
C SER A 115 3.88 -2.69 -8.25
N LEU A 116 3.79 -3.72 -7.41
CA LEU A 116 2.58 -4.07 -6.65
C LEU A 116 2.51 -3.41 -5.26
N THR A 117 3.47 -2.55 -4.90
CA THR A 117 3.61 -1.99 -3.55
C THR A 117 3.92 -0.50 -3.57
N ARG A 118 3.87 0.13 -2.38
CA ARG A 118 4.41 1.46 -2.13
C ARG A 118 5.89 1.32 -1.81
N HIS A 119 6.75 1.41 -2.82
CA HIS A 119 8.18 1.29 -2.62
C HIS A 119 8.82 2.67 -2.44
N ILE A 120 9.29 2.96 -1.22
CA ILE A 120 10.01 4.19 -0.87
C ILE A 120 11.50 3.87 -0.75
N THR A 121 12.30 4.38 -1.67
CA THR A 121 13.75 4.10 -1.70
C THR A 121 14.55 4.99 -0.77
N ASP A 122 14.04 6.18 -0.44
CA ASP A 122 14.71 7.17 0.40
C ASP A 122 14.06 7.26 1.79
N PRO A 123 14.73 6.78 2.86
CA PRO A 123 14.21 6.87 4.22
C PRO A 123 13.95 8.30 4.71
N ASP A 124 14.69 9.30 4.21
CA ASP A 124 14.52 10.69 4.63
C ASP A 124 13.21 11.29 4.11
N LEU A 125 12.67 10.72 3.03
CA LEU A 125 11.39 11.12 2.43
C LEU A 125 10.19 10.36 3.01
N GLU A 126 10.41 9.28 3.76
CA GLU A 126 9.35 8.40 4.26
C GLU A 126 8.29 9.16 5.07
N GLU A 127 8.73 10.03 5.99
CA GLU A 127 7.81 10.83 6.82
C GLU A 127 6.92 11.74 5.97
N VAL A 128 7.51 12.43 5.00
CA VAL A 128 6.80 13.39 4.13
C VAL A 128 5.84 12.67 3.20
N ILE A 129 6.27 11.56 2.61
CA ILE A 129 5.45 10.73 1.73
C ILE A 129 4.26 10.16 2.50
N ARG A 130 4.48 9.63 3.70
CA ARG A 130 3.41 9.08 4.54
C ARG A 130 2.39 10.16 4.88
N ASP A 131 2.85 11.33 5.31
CA ASP A 131 1.97 12.43 5.71
C ASP A 131 1.19 13.00 4.50
N LEU A 132 1.80 13.05 3.31
CA LEU A 132 1.12 13.44 2.06
C LEU A 132 0.07 12.42 1.62
N THR A 133 0.44 11.14 1.62
CA THR A 133 -0.43 10.01 1.28
C THR A 133 -1.67 10.00 2.17
N ALA A 134 -1.52 10.26 3.47
CA ALA A 134 -2.65 10.33 4.39
C ALA A 134 -3.66 11.46 4.09
N ILE A 135 -3.27 12.49 3.34
CA ILE A 135 -4.11 13.68 3.08
C ILE A 135 -4.63 13.70 1.65
N TYR A 136 -3.79 13.36 0.68
CA TYR A 136 -4.08 13.58 -0.75
C TYR A 136 -4.45 12.31 -1.50
N THR A 137 -4.20 11.12 -0.97
CA THR A 137 -4.45 9.87 -1.71
C THR A 137 -5.91 9.71 -2.11
N ASP A 138 -6.86 9.91 -1.19
CA ASP A 138 -8.28 9.72 -1.50
C ASP A 138 -8.74 10.71 -2.58
N ARG A 139 -8.28 11.96 -2.50
CA ARG A 139 -8.58 12.99 -3.50
C ARG A 139 -7.99 12.64 -4.88
N ILE A 140 -6.75 12.19 -4.94
CA ILE A 140 -6.11 11.80 -6.21
C ILE A 140 -6.78 10.54 -6.77
N ALA A 141 -7.18 9.61 -5.90
CA ALA A 141 -7.85 8.37 -6.31
C ALA A 141 -9.24 8.61 -6.95
N GLU A 142 -9.95 9.68 -6.54
CA GLU A 142 -11.21 10.13 -7.16
C GLU A 142 -11.02 10.61 -8.60
N ASP A 143 -9.90 11.27 -8.89
CA ASP A 143 -9.59 11.81 -10.22
C ASP A 143 -9.00 10.76 -11.17
N LEU A 144 -8.62 9.58 -10.66
CA LEU A 144 -8.02 8.52 -11.46
C LEU A 144 -9.10 7.64 -12.14
N PRO A 145 -8.92 7.29 -13.43
CA PRO A 145 -9.80 6.33 -14.09
C PRO A 145 -9.66 4.96 -13.42
N GLU A 146 -10.78 4.26 -13.27
CA GLU A 146 -10.79 2.88 -12.74
C GLU A 146 -9.82 1.98 -13.51
N SER A 147 -9.09 1.14 -12.77
CA SER A 147 -8.22 0.11 -13.32
C SER A 147 -8.64 -1.26 -12.80
N ALA A 148 -8.58 -2.26 -13.68
CA ALA A 148 -8.79 -3.65 -13.29
C ALA A 148 -7.56 -4.25 -12.58
N GLU A 149 -6.37 -3.68 -12.80
CA GLU A 149 -5.10 -4.24 -12.30
C GLU A 149 -4.75 -3.78 -10.88
N PHE A 150 -5.14 -2.56 -10.52
CA PHE A 150 -4.75 -1.95 -9.25
C PHE A 150 -5.87 -1.12 -8.66
N THR A 151 -5.91 -1.06 -7.33
CA THR A 151 -6.75 -0.09 -6.64
C THR A 151 -6.33 1.33 -7.05
N ASN A 152 -7.30 2.21 -7.30
CA ASN A 152 -7.00 3.63 -7.57
C ASN A 152 -6.19 4.26 -6.43
N ARG A 153 -6.37 3.76 -5.20
CA ARG A 153 -5.60 4.13 -4.02
C ARG A 153 -4.10 3.84 -4.18
N LEU A 154 -3.71 2.59 -4.51
CA LEU A 154 -2.30 2.25 -4.71
C LEU A 154 -1.67 3.08 -5.82
N ARG A 155 -2.40 3.28 -6.93
CA ARG A 155 -1.93 4.11 -8.04
C ARG A 155 -1.70 5.56 -7.61
N ALA A 156 -2.64 6.16 -6.89
CA ALA A 156 -2.50 7.52 -6.36
C ALA A 156 -1.28 7.64 -5.44
N GLU A 157 -1.03 6.64 -4.61
CA GLU A 157 0.12 6.61 -3.70
C GLU A 157 1.44 6.47 -4.45
N GLN A 158 1.50 5.61 -5.47
CA GLN A 158 2.67 5.49 -6.34
C GLN A 158 2.96 6.78 -7.10
N GLU A 159 1.94 7.48 -7.61
CA GLU A 159 2.11 8.78 -8.26
C GLU A 159 2.58 9.87 -7.27
N LEU A 160 2.06 9.88 -6.05
CA LEU A 160 2.56 10.77 -4.98
C LEU A 160 4.03 10.50 -4.65
N ILE A 161 4.41 9.22 -4.48
CA ILE A 161 5.79 8.81 -4.23
C ILE A 161 6.71 9.29 -5.36
N LYS A 162 6.33 9.03 -6.62
CA LYS A 162 7.08 9.49 -7.80
C LYS A 162 7.23 11.00 -7.83
N ALA A 163 6.16 11.75 -7.54
CA ALA A 163 6.19 13.20 -7.51
C ALA A 163 7.15 13.71 -6.43
N VAL A 164 7.07 13.18 -5.21
CA VAL A 164 7.97 13.58 -4.11
C VAL A 164 9.42 13.27 -4.46
N HIS A 165 9.73 12.10 -5.01
CA HIS A 165 11.08 11.77 -5.47
C HIS A 165 11.57 12.73 -6.58
N HIS A 166 10.71 13.03 -7.56
CA HIS A 166 11.06 13.95 -8.64
C HIS A 166 11.38 15.36 -8.12
N PHE A 167 10.55 15.91 -7.24
CA PHE A 167 10.80 17.23 -6.65
C PHE A 167 11.97 17.21 -5.68
N SER A 168 12.21 16.11 -4.96
CA SER A 168 13.39 16.00 -4.11
C SER A 168 14.70 16.05 -4.89
N ALA A 169 14.70 15.62 -6.16
CA ALA A 169 15.86 15.69 -7.04
C ALA A 169 15.98 17.03 -7.78
N THR A 170 14.85 17.66 -8.13
CA THR A 170 14.81 18.84 -9.00
C THR A 170 14.74 20.16 -8.23
N ASP A 171 14.00 20.18 -7.11
CA ASP A 171 13.80 21.34 -6.23
C ASP A 171 13.69 20.89 -4.76
N PRO A 172 14.84 20.57 -4.12
CA PRO A 172 14.86 20.07 -2.75
C PRO A 172 14.29 21.08 -1.74
N ASP A 173 14.49 22.38 -1.99
CA ASP A 173 14.03 23.45 -1.10
C ASP A 173 12.50 23.50 -1.02
N LEU A 174 11.81 23.24 -2.14
CA LEU A 174 10.36 23.10 -2.18
C LEU A 174 9.88 21.96 -1.27
N VAL A 175 10.48 20.77 -1.41
CA VAL A 175 10.10 19.59 -0.61
C VAL A 175 10.35 19.84 0.87
N GLN A 176 11.51 20.40 1.23
CA GLN A 176 11.86 20.70 2.62
C GLN A 176 10.93 21.75 3.23
N THR A 177 10.65 22.83 2.50
CA THR A 177 9.75 23.89 2.96
C THR A 177 8.34 23.38 3.15
N PHE A 178 7.83 22.59 2.20
CA PHE A 178 6.52 21.98 2.27
C PHE A 178 6.44 20.99 3.44
N ALA A 179 7.43 20.11 3.59
CA ALA A 179 7.53 19.16 4.69
C ALA A 179 7.53 19.85 6.06
N ALA A 180 8.25 20.97 6.20
CA ALA A 180 8.26 21.76 7.42
C ALA A 180 6.88 22.37 7.73
N ARG A 181 6.20 22.91 6.73
CA ARG A 181 4.84 23.46 6.85
C ARG A 181 3.82 22.37 7.21
N LEU A 182 3.88 21.22 6.54
CA LEU A 182 3.00 20.09 6.79
C LEU A 182 3.17 19.56 8.21
N ARG A 183 4.41 19.34 8.66
CA ARG A 183 4.71 18.93 10.04
C ARG A 183 4.23 19.95 11.07
N ALA A 184 4.37 21.25 10.79
CA ALA A 184 3.83 22.30 11.67
C ALA A 184 2.30 22.24 11.75
N HIS A 185 1.62 22.05 10.61
CA HIS A 185 0.17 21.91 10.54
C HIS A 185 -0.33 20.67 11.30
N LEU A 186 0.26 19.49 11.06
CA LEU A 186 -0.12 18.24 11.75
C LEU A 186 0.12 18.32 13.26
N ARG A 187 1.19 19.00 13.72
CA ARG A 187 1.40 19.27 15.15
C ARG A 187 0.30 20.17 15.73
N LYS A 188 -0.17 21.16 14.97
CA LYS A 188 -1.27 22.03 15.41
C LYS A 188 -2.59 21.25 15.52
N LEU A 189 -2.91 20.41 14.54
CA LEU A 189 -4.09 19.53 14.58
C LEU A 189 -4.06 18.59 15.80
N ARG A 190 -2.93 17.92 16.04
CA ARG A 190 -2.73 17.07 17.22
C ARG A 190 -2.93 17.82 18.54
N ARG A 191 -2.42 19.05 18.66
CA ARG A 191 -2.64 19.90 19.86
C ARG A 191 -4.11 20.27 20.06
N LEU A 192 -4.85 20.47 18.97
CA LEU A 192 -6.27 20.81 18.99
C LEU A 192 -7.19 19.58 19.08
N ARG A 193 -6.64 18.36 19.07
CA ARG A 193 -7.39 17.09 19.00
C ARG A 193 -8.38 17.06 17.83
N LEU A 194 -7.97 17.61 16.69
CA LEU A 194 -8.74 17.57 15.45
C LEU A 194 -8.13 16.54 14.52
N ASP A 195 -8.97 15.66 13.97
CA ASP A 195 -8.55 14.70 12.95
C ASP A 195 -8.43 15.41 11.58
N PRO A 196 -7.38 15.16 10.79
CA PRO A 196 -7.19 15.78 9.48
C PRO A 196 -8.44 15.80 8.56
N PRO A 197 -9.22 14.71 8.42
CA PRO A 197 -10.42 14.72 7.57
C PRO A 197 -11.57 15.61 8.11
N THR A 198 -11.56 15.98 9.40
CA THR A 198 -12.57 16.91 9.95
C THR A 198 -12.35 18.36 9.50
N VAL A 199 -11.14 18.69 9.03
CA VAL A 199 -10.75 20.01 8.54
C VAL A 199 -10.70 20.02 7.01
N SER A 200 -11.69 19.41 6.37
CA SER A 200 -11.93 19.67 4.96
C SER A 200 -12.53 21.09 4.83
N PRO A 201 -12.00 21.97 3.96
CA PRO A 201 -12.61 23.27 3.71
C PRO A 201 -13.94 23.05 2.99
N LYS A 202 -15.00 22.76 3.75
CA LYS A 202 -16.36 22.77 3.21
C LYS A 202 -16.63 24.17 2.68
N ASN A 203 -17.25 24.24 1.50
CA ASN A 203 -17.57 25.50 0.84
C ASN A 203 -18.24 26.47 1.83
N PRO A 204 -17.88 27.76 1.86
CA PRO A 204 -18.46 28.73 2.80
C PRO A 204 -20.00 28.82 2.69
N SER A 205 -20.55 28.50 1.52
CA SER A 205 -22.00 28.35 1.29
C SER A 205 -22.63 27.22 2.11
N PHE A 206 -21.91 26.14 2.40
CA PHE A 206 -22.36 25.05 3.26
C PHE A 206 -22.64 25.55 4.68
N TYR A 207 -21.72 26.31 5.28
CA TYR A 207 -21.90 26.90 6.60
C TYR A 207 -23.03 27.93 6.63
N ALA A 208 -23.15 28.77 5.59
CA ALA A 208 -24.21 29.76 5.49
C ALA A 208 -25.61 29.11 5.44
N ILE A 209 -25.79 28.04 4.67
CA ILE A 209 -27.07 27.30 4.59
C ILE A 209 -27.40 26.64 5.93
N HIS A 210 -26.42 26.03 6.59
CA HIS A 210 -26.66 25.39 7.89
C HIS A 210 -26.96 26.41 8.99
N LEU A 211 -26.33 27.59 8.95
CA LEU A 211 -26.65 28.69 9.85
C LEU A 211 -28.06 29.23 9.59
N LEU A 212 -28.45 29.41 8.32
CA LEU A 212 -29.80 29.80 7.95
C LEU A 212 -30.84 28.78 8.45
N LEU A 213 -30.60 27.49 8.22
CA LEU A 213 -31.46 26.41 8.69
C LEU A 213 -31.51 26.37 10.22
N ALA A 214 -30.39 26.57 10.92
CA ALA A 214 -30.37 26.64 12.37
C ALA A 214 -31.21 27.82 12.90
N VAL A 215 -31.10 29.00 12.27
CA VAL A 215 -31.91 30.18 12.62
C VAL A 215 -33.40 29.95 12.30
N LEU A 216 -33.72 29.33 11.16
CA LEU A 216 -35.10 29.05 10.76
C LEU A 216 -35.75 27.98 11.63
N CYS A 217 -34.99 26.97 12.05
CA CYS A 217 -35.46 25.89 12.91
C CYS A 217 -35.37 26.24 14.41
N ALA A 218 -34.66 27.30 14.80
CA ALA A 218 -34.54 27.72 16.20
C ALA A 218 -35.89 27.98 16.89
N PRO A 219 -36.91 28.61 16.28
CA PRO A 219 -38.22 28.80 16.90
C PRO A 219 -38.95 27.47 17.13
N LEU A 220 -38.84 26.54 16.19
CA LEU A 220 -39.44 25.21 16.30
C LEU A 220 -38.74 24.37 17.38
N ALA A 221 -37.41 24.46 17.43
CA ALA A 221 -36.60 23.83 18.47
C ALA A 221 -36.89 24.42 19.86
N LEU A 222 -37.08 25.74 19.95
CA LEU A 222 -37.45 26.43 21.20
C LEU A 222 -38.86 26.04 21.65
N TYR A 223 -39.82 25.95 20.72
CA TYR A 223 -41.17 25.47 21.00
C TYR A 223 -41.15 24.01 21.51
N GLY A 224 -40.41 23.14 20.83
CA GLY A 224 -40.22 21.75 21.26
C GLY A 224 -39.54 21.66 22.63
N PHE A 225 -38.51 22.46 22.86
CA PHE A 225 -37.81 22.54 24.15
C PHE A 225 -38.74 23.01 25.27
N LEU A 226 -39.50 24.10 25.08
CA LEU A 226 -40.44 24.60 26.08
C LEU A 226 -41.55 23.58 26.37
N HIS A 227 -42.09 22.94 25.33
CA HIS A 227 -43.18 21.98 25.48
C HIS A 227 -42.74 20.67 26.14
N ASN A 228 -41.49 20.26 25.96
CA ASN A 228 -40.92 19.05 26.56
C ASN A 228 -40.27 19.33 27.94
N ALA A 229 -39.75 20.54 28.16
CA ALA A 229 -39.18 20.96 29.44
C ALA A 229 -40.26 21.15 30.52
N LEU A 230 -41.46 21.59 30.16
CA LEU A 230 -42.60 21.71 31.08
C LEU A 230 -42.92 20.40 31.82
N PRO A 231 -43.14 19.25 31.14
CA PRO A 231 -43.35 17.96 31.82
C PRO A 231 -42.09 17.38 32.47
N TYR A 232 -40.89 17.80 32.06
CA TYR A 232 -39.62 17.31 32.64
C TYR A 232 -39.26 18.00 33.98
N TYR A 233 -39.62 19.28 34.15
CA TYR A 233 -39.29 20.08 35.34
C TYR A 233 -40.46 20.27 36.31
N LEU A 234 -41.66 19.79 35.99
CA LEU A 234 -42.76 19.64 36.94
C LEU A 234 -42.71 18.23 37.54
N PRO A 235 -42.02 18.01 38.68
CA PRO A 235 -42.22 16.79 39.44
C PRO A 235 -43.68 16.78 39.93
N ARG A 236 -44.31 15.61 39.88
CA ARG A 236 -45.48 15.34 40.73
C ARG A 236 -45.08 15.42 42.19
#